data_AF-A0A961XR38-F1
#
_entry.id   AF-A0A961XR38-F1
#
_cell.length_a   1.000
_cell.length_b   1.000
_cell.length_c   1.000
_cell.angle_alpha   90.00
_cell.angle_beta   90.00
_cell.angle_gamma   90.00
#
_symmetry.space_group_name_H-M   'P 1'
#
loop_
_entity.id
_entity.type
_entity.pdbx_description
1 polymer ?
#
loop_
_entity_poly.entity_id
_entity_poly.type
_entity_poly.pdbx_seq_one_letter_code
_entity_poly.pdbx_strand_id
1 'polypeptide(L)'
;MKFGPVPVDEAEGAILAHALRLPQGMVLRKGTVLGSADLAAVRAGGIGEVIVARKGPDDIGEDDAALAIADALLASGLRAEAASTGRVNLYATVDGLFRA
;
A
#
# COMPACT_ATOMS: atom_id res chain seq x y z
N MET A 1 5.97 -6.88 7.27
CA MET A 1 4.56 -6.44 7.44
C MET A 1 3.82 -7.40 8.37
N LYS A 2 2.98 -6.90 9.29
CA LYS A 2 2.07 -7.72 10.11
C LYS A 2 0.62 -7.49 9.70
N PHE A 3 -0.04 -8.54 9.24
CA PHE A 3 -1.46 -8.52 8.83
C PHE A 3 -2.33 -9.21 9.88
N GLY A 4 -3.51 -8.64 10.17
CA GLY A 4 -4.49 -9.28 11.05
C GLY A 4 -5.43 -8.29 11.73
N PRO A 5 -6.32 -8.80 12.61
CA PRO A 5 -7.19 -7.96 13.44
C PRO A 5 -6.36 -7.11 14.41
N VAL A 6 -6.86 -5.89 14.65
CA VAL A 6 -6.30 -4.94 15.62
C VAL A 6 -7.45 -4.19 16.27
N PRO A 7 -7.40 -3.97 17.61
CA PRO A 7 -8.30 -3.05 18.28
C PRO A 7 -8.29 -1.67 17.60
N VAL A 8 -9.45 -1.04 17.46
CA VAL A 8 -9.55 0.27 16.79
C VAL A 8 -8.66 1.33 17.47
N ASP A 9 -8.43 1.22 18.77
CA ASP A 9 -7.57 2.13 19.53
C ASP A 9 -6.07 1.93 19.27
N GLU A 10 -5.67 0.82 18.65
CA GLU A 10 -4.29 0.52 18.25
C GLU A 10 -4.08 0.57 16.73
N ALA A 11 -5.12 0.96 15.98
CA ALA A 11 -5.13 0.86 14.52
C ALA A 11 -4.66 2.14 13.80
N GLU A 12 -4.27 3.20 14.51
CA GLU A 12 -3.79 4.44 13.90
C GLU A 12 -2.50 4.22 13.08
N GLY A 13 -2.46 4.77 11.87
CA GLY A 13 -1.39 4.56 10.91
C GLY A 13 -1.39 3.18 10.24
N ALA A 14 -2.27 2.26 10.64
CA ALA A 14 -2.41 0.97 9.98
C ALA A 14 -3.21 1.09 8.67
N ILE A 15 -2.97 0.17 7.74
CA ILE A 15 -3.57 0.18 6.40
C ILE A 15 -4.74 -0.80 6.38
N LEU A 16 -5.94 -0.35 6.01
CA LEU A 16 -7.12 -1.23 5.90
C LEU A 16 -6.90 -2.34 4.87
N ALA A 17 -7.08 -3.58 5.32
CA ALA A 17 -6.91 -4.77 4.49
C ALA A 17 -8.00 -4.95 3.43
N HIS A 18 -9.21 -4.49 3.74
CA HIS A 18 -10.38 -4.54 2.88
C HIS A 18 -11.22 -3.27 3.07
N ALA A 19 -12.13 -3.01 2.14
CA ALA A 19 -13.07 -1.91 2.32
C ALA A 19 -13.93 -2.16 3.57
N LEU A 20 -14.15 -1.11 4.35
CA LEU A 20 -14.97 -1.13 5.55
C LEU A 20 -16.19 -0.24 5.33
N ARG A 21 -17.38 -0.84 5.39
CA ARG A 21 -18.64 -0.11 5.30
C ARG A 21 -19.06 0.27 6.72
N LEU A 22 -19.22 1.57 6.93
CA LEU A 22 -19.64 2.16 8.19
C LEU A 22 -21.11 2.58 8.12
N PRO A 23 -21.75 2.90 9.26
CA PRO A 23 -23.10 3.44 9.26
C PRO A 23 -23.24 4.73 8.43
N GLN A 24 -24.49 5.08 8.11
CA GLN A 24 -24.85 6.22 7.25
C GLN A 24 -24.24 6.16 5.82
N GLY A 25 -23.80 4.98 5.38
CA GLY A 25 -23.35 4.75 4.00
C GLY A 25 -21.89 5.14 3.73
N MET A 26 -21.13 5.54 4.76
CA MET A 26 -19.71 5.84 4.59
C MET A 26 -18.91 4.55 4.30
N VAL A 27 -17.95 4.64 3.38
CA VAL A 27 -17.09 3.52 3.02
C VAL A 27 -15.63 3.95 3.08
N LEU A 28 -14.86 3.32 3.96
CA LEU A 28 -13.40 3.39 3.94
C LEU A 28 -12.90 2.37 2.92
N ARG A 29 -12.01 2.79 2.03
CA ARG A 29 -11.52 1.92 0.95
C ARG A 29 -10.40 1.00 1.48
N LYS A 30 -10.22 -0.14 0.81
CA LYS A 30 -9.02 -0.95 0.98
C LYS A 30 -7.79 -0.08 0.70
N GLY A 31 -6.74 -0.23 1.50
CA GLY A 31 -5.51 0.55 1.36
C GLY A 31 -5.54 1.92 2.06
N THR A 32 -6.66 2.33 2.65
CA THR A 32 -6.71 3.55 3.47
C THR A 32 -5.78 3.41 4.68
N VAL A 33 -4.86 4.37 4.83
CA VAL A 33 -4.10 4.56 6.08
C VAL A 33 -5.04 5.22 7.09
N LEU A 34 -5.31 4.53 8.19
CA LEU A 34 -6.27 4.97 9.20
C LEU A 34 -5.73 6.15 9.99
N GLY A 35 -6.39 7.30 9.88
CA GLY A 35 -6.15 8.46 10.74
C GLY A 35 -7.15 8.54 11.89
N SER A 36 -6.93 9.48 12.81
CA SER A 36 -7.80 9.74 13.96
C SER A 36 -9.29 9.94 13.60
N ALA A 37 -9.58 10.63 12.49
CA ALA A 37 -10.95 10.84 12.01
C ALA A 37 -11.62 9.55 11.52
N ASP A 38 -10.87 8.70 10.79
CA ASP A 38 -11.37 7.40 10.35
C ASP A 38 -11.70 6.52 11.56
N LEU A 39 -10.78 6.46 12.53
CA LEU A 39 -10.96 5.67 13.74
C LEU A 39 -12.14 6.16 14.58
N ALA A 40 -12.35 7.48 14.68
CA ALA A 40 -13.52 8.03 15.35
C ALA A 40 -14.84 7.56 14.71
N ALA A 41 -14.89 7.52 13.38
CA ALA A 41 -16.05 7.00 12.68
C ALA A 41 -16.22 5.48 12.83
N VAL A 42 -15.13 4.72 12.81
CA VAL A 42 -15.16 3.27 13.07
C VAL A 42 -15.71 3.00 14.48
N ARG A 43 -15.27 3.74 15.50
CA ARG A 43 -15.79 3.65 16.88
C ARG A 43 -17.27 4.02 16.95
N ALA A 44 -17.67 5.12 16.31
CA ALA A 44 -19.08 5.52 16.26
C ALA A 44 -19.97 4.47 15.58
N GLY A 45 -19.38 3.66 14.69
CA GLY A 45 -20.03 2.51 14.07
C GLY A 45 -20.13 1.26 14.95
N GLY A 46 -19.62 1.29 16.18
CA GLY A 46 -19.67 0.16 17.11
C GLY A 46 -18.69 -0.97 16.78
N ILE A 47 -17.67 -0.70 15.95
CA ILE A 47 -16.67 -1.67 15.54
C ILE A 47 -15.51 -1.61 16.53
N GLY A 48 -15.19 -2.73 17.18
CA GLY A 48 -14.10 -2.83 18.16
C GLY A 48 -12.75 -3.21 17.56
N GLU A 49 -12.75 -3.91 16.42
CA GLU A 49 -11.54 -4.37 15.75
C GLU A 49 -11.64 -4.22 14.23
N VAL A 50 -10.49 -4.00 13.58
CA VAL A 50 -10.37 -3.89 12.12
C VAL A 50 -9.24 -4.77 11.61
N ILE A 51 -9.43 -5.36 10.43
CA ILE A 51 -8.36 -6.11 9.76
C ILE A 51 -7.47 -5.12 9.02
N VAL A 52 -6.20 -5.06 9.41
CA VAL A 52 -5.24 -4.10 8.88
C VAL A 52 -3.89 -4.74 8.60
N ALA A 53 -3.11 -4.09 7.75
CA ALA A 53 -1.68 -4.28 7.61
C ALA A 53 -0.93 -3.20 8.39
N ARG A 54 0.00 -3.60 9.25
CA ARG A 54 0.92 -2.72 9.96
C ARG A 54 2.34 -2.91 9.42
N LYS A 55 2.98 -1.80 9.09
CA LYS A 55 4.39 -1.78 8.70
C LYS A 55 5.25 -1.98 9.96
N GLY A 56 6.23 -2.86 9.87
CA GLY A 56 7.36 -2.90 10.78
C GLY A 56 8.36 -1.78 10.46
N PRO A 57 9.42 -1.64 11.28
CA PRO A 57 10.40 -0.56 11.14
C PRO A 57 11.12 -0.55 9.79
N ASP A 58 11.31 -1.73 9.20
CA ASP A 58 12.05 -1.91 7.95
C ASP A 58 11.13 -2.15 6.73
N ASP A 59 9.81 -2.05 6.90
CA ASP A 59 8.87 -2.22 5.80
C ASP A 59 8.71 -0.92 5.01
N ILE A 60 8.86 -1.00 3.70
CA ILE A 60 8.61 0.09 2.74
C ILE A 60 7.28 -0.12 1.99
N GLY A 61 6.79 0.91 1.30
CA GLY A 61 5.60 0.79 0.44
C GLY A 61 5.84 -0.10 -0.77
N GLU A 62 4.77 -0.65 -1.37
CA GLU A 62 4.91 -1.49 -2.57
C GLU A 62 5.51 -0.74 -3.76
N ASP A 63 5.18 0.54 -3.92
CA ASP A 63 5.72 1.38 -4.97
C ASP A 63 7.20 1.70 -4.73
N ASP A 64 7.59 1.96 -3.48
CA ASP A 64 9.00 2.15 -3.10
C ASP A 64 9.81 0.87 -3.36
N ALA A 65 9.25 -0.29 -3.01
CA ALA A 65 9.87 -1.59 -3.27
C ALA A 65 10.03 -1.86 -4.77
N ALA A 66 9.00 -1.55 -5.56
CA ALA A 66 9.05 -1.71 -7.02
C ALA A 66 10.09 -0.77 -7.65
N LEU A 67 10.19 0.48 -7.19
CA LEU A 67 11.25 1.41 -7.59
C LEU A 67 12.64 0.85 -7.28
N ALA A 68 12.86 0.38 -6.04
CA ALA A 68 14.17 -0.14 -5.63
C ALA A 68 14.64 -1.32 -6.50
N ILE A 69 13.72 -2.22 -6.88
CA ILE A 69 14.01 -3.32 -7.80
C ILE A 69 14.29 -2.79 -9.21
N ALA A 70 13.47 -1.86 -9.71
CA ALA A 70 13.66 -1.29 -11.04
C ALA A 70 14.99 -0.55 -11.17
N ASP A 71 15.37 0.23 -10.17
CA ASP A 71 16.64 0.96 -10.13
C ASP A 71 17.84 0.02 -10.18
N ALA A 72 17.76 -1.15 -9.53
CA ALA A 72 18.80 -2.18 -9.61
C ALA A 72 18.89 -2.86 -10.99
N LEU A 73 17.81 -2.83 -11.78
CA LEU A 73 17.75 -3.40 -13.14
C LEU A 73 18.03 -2.37 -14.24
N LEU A 74 18.00 -1.07 -13.93
CA LEU A 74 18.23 -0.03 -14.92
C LEU A 74 19.65 -0.11 -15.49
N ALA A 75 19.71 -0.15 -16.81
CA ALA A 75 20.94 -0.23 -17.58
C ALA A 75 20.85 0.66 -18.83
N SER A 76 21.97 0.84 -19.52
CA SER A 76 22.00 1.57 -20.79
C SER A 76 21.00 0.96 -21.79
N GLY A 77 20.20 1.82 -22.42
CA GLY A 77 19.15 1.38 -23.34
C GLY A 77 17.82 1.03 -22.66
N LEU A 78 17.68 1.22 -21.35
CA LEU A 78 16.43 1.07 -20.61
C LEU A 78 15.97 2.40 -20.00
N ARG A 79 14.65 2.58 -19.93
CA ARG A 79 13.98 3.63 -19.16
C ARG A 79 12.92 3.00 -18.28
N ALA A 80 12.85 3.44 -17.02
CA ALA A 80 11.77 3.12 -16.11
C ALA A 80 10.65 4.17 -16.18
N GLU A 81 9.41 3.72 -16.00
CA GLU A 81 8.30 4.58 -15.58
C GLU A 81 8.22 4.71 -14.05
N ALA A 82 7.38 5.62 -13.56
CA ALA A 82 7.09 5.71 -12.13
C ALA A 82 6.42 4.41 -11.64
N ALA A 83 6.67 4.04 -10.37
CA ALA A 83 5.91 2.96 -9.77
C ALA A 83 4.44 3.31 -9.65
N SER A 84 3.60 2.30 -9.84
CA SER A 84 2.19 2.37 -9.57
C SER A 84 1.69 0.98 -9.21
N THR A 85 0.97 0.88 -8.10
CA THR A 85 0.36 -0.37 -7.63
C THR A 85 1.36 -1.52 -7.49
N GLY A 86 2.56 -1.23 -6.99
CA GLY A 86 3.63 -2.22 -6.77
C GLY A 86 4.33 -2.67 -8.05
N ARG A 87 4.22 -1.91 -9.15
CA ARG A 87 4.83 -2.24 -10.45
C ARG A 87 5.54 -1.05 -11.06
N VAL A 88 6.72 -1.30 -11.64
CA VAL A 88 7.42 -0.41 -12.56
C VAL A 88 7.52 -1.08 -13.92
N ASN A 89 7.21 -0.34 -14.99
CA ASN A 89 7.45 -0.80 -16.36
C ASN A 89 8.84 -0.34 -16.82
N LEU A 90 9.61 -1.26 -17.40
CA LEU A 90 10.87 -0.96 -18.08
C LEU A 90 10.67 -1.02 -19.59
N TYR A 91 11.18 -0.02 -20.28
CA TYR A 91 11.08 0.11 -21.74
C TYR A 91 12.48 0.15 -22.34
N ALA A 92 12.67 -0.57 -23.45
CA ALA A 92 13.84 -0.37 -24.29
C ALA A 92 13.77 1.00 -24.96
N THR A 93 14.87 1.74 -24.92
CA THR A 93 15.03 3.02 -25.62
C THR A 93 15.76 2.86 -26.96
N VAL A 94 16.09 1.62 -27.33
CA VAL A 94 16.78 1.23 -28.55
C VAL A 94 16.14 -0.04 -29.12
N ASP A 95 16.23 -0.22 -30.44
CA ASP A 95 15.79 -1.45 -31.09
C ASP A 95 16.80 -2.59 -30.86
N GLY A 96 16.32 -3.81 -30.66
CA GLY A 96 17.19 -4.98 -30.51
C GLY A 96 16.57 -6.10 -29.69
N LEU A 97 17.40 -7.10 -29.37
CA LEU A 97 17.03 -8.24 -28.52
C LEU A 97 17.60 -8.02 -27.12
N PHE A 98 16.75 -8.23 -26.10
CA PHE A 98 17.19 -8.26 -24.71
C PHE A 98 18.18 -9.42 -24.49
N ARG A 99 19.28 -9.14 -23.79
CA ARG A 99 20.29 -10.14 -23.38
C ARG A 99 20.63 -9.88 -21.90
N ALA A 100 20.52 -10.93 -21.09
CA ALA A 100 20.83 -10.90 -19.65
C ALA A 100 22.32 -11.15 -19.39
#